data_AF-A0A1H8UIP1-F1
#
_entry.id   AF-A0A1H8UIP1-F1
#
_cell.length_a   1.000
_cell.length_b   1.000
_cell.length_c   1.000
_cell.angle_alpha   90.00
_cell.angle_beta   90.00
_cell.angle_gamma   90.00
#
_symmetry.space_group_name_H-M   'P 1'
#
loop_
_entity.id
_entity.type
_entity.pdbx_description
1 polymer ?
#
loop_
_entity_poly.entity_id
_entity_poly.type
_entity_poly.pdbx_seq_one_letter_code
_entity_poly.pdbx_strand_id
1 'polypeptide(L)'
;MGTLHPLPPSQALLGAVTAAIEAMTWLEPADGAMVALALDYARRIDAATDDKAAGYIGQNLSGVLRALGGAPAERKALGVEEQVAGKLAALRGRRSS
;
A
#
# COMPACT_ATOMS: atom_id res chain seq x y z
N MET A 1 -14.41 -1.14 33.13
CA MET A 1 -15.06 -0.72 31.88
C MET A 1 -14.24 0.43 31.32
N GLY A 2 -13.18 0.13 30.58
CA GLY A 2 -12.32 1.15 29.99
C GLY A 2 -13.04 1.78 28.80
N THR A 3 -13.32 3.08 28.87
CA THR A 3 -13.81 3.83 27.72
C THR A 3 -12.71 3.85 26.67
N LEU A 4 -12.90 3.14 25.56
CA LEU A 4 -12.09 3.33 24.36
C LEU A 4 -12.32 4.77 23.91
N HIS A 5 -11.38 5.65 24.23
CA HIS A 5 -11.40 7.00 23.69
C HIS A 5 -11.23 6.86 22.17
N PRO A 6 -12.09 7.45 21.34
CA PRO A 6 -11.87 7.44 19.90
C PRO A 6 -10.53 8.13 19.66
N LEU A 7 -9.55 7.37 19.17
CA LEU A 7 -8.26 7.93 18.80
C LEU A 7 -8.51 9.02 17.76
N PRO A 8 -7.77 10.14 17.80
CA PRO A 8 -7.84 11.13 16.73
C PRO A 8 -7.59 10.43 15.39
N PRO A 9 -8.18 10.90 14.28
CA PRO A 9 -8.15 10.18 13.00
C PRO A 9 -6.73 9.86 12.51
N SER A 10 -5.72 10.66 12.90
CA SER A 10 -4.30 10.40 12.63
C SER A 10 -3.65 9.29 13.45
N GLN A 11 -4.26 8.88 14.58
CA GLN A 11 -3.83 7.76 15.43
C GLN A 11 -4.65 6.48 15.20
N ALA A 12 -5.82 6.56 14.57
CA ALA A 12 -6.62 5.40 14.16
C ALA A 12 -5.95 4.65 13.00
N LEU A 13 -6.15 3.33 12.91
CA LEU A 13 -5.51 2.51 11.87
C LEU A 13 -5.95 2.94 10.47
N LEU A 14 -7.22 3.36 10.30
CA LEU A 14 -7.72 3.90 9.05
C LEU A 14 -6.92 5.12 8.59
N GLY A 15 -6.57 6.04 9.49
CA GLY A 15 -5.76 7.21 9.15
C GLY A 15 -4.34 6.82 8.75
N ALA A 16 -3.71 5.89 9.49
CA ALA A 16 -2.38 5.39 9.17
C ALA A 16 -2.34 4.69 7.80
N VAL A 17 -3.34 3.85 7.50
CA VAL A 17 -3.46 3.17 6.20
C VAL A 17 -3.72 4.16 5.07
N THR A 18 -4.55 5.17 5.29
CA THR A 18 -4.81 6.22 4.30
C THR A 18 -3.52 6.97 3.95
N ALA A 19 -2.78 7.45 4.95
CA ALA A 19 -1.51 8.15 4.74
C ALA A 19 -0.47 7.27 4.03
N ALA A 20 -0.43 5.97 4.35
CA ALA A 20 0.46 5.03 3.67
C ALA A 20 0.10 4.88 2.19
N ILE A 21 -1.18 4.73 1.85
CA ILE A 21 -1.66 4.63 0.46
C ILE A 21 -1.40 5.92 -0.31
N GLU A 22 -1.62 7.09 0.28
CA GLU A 22 -1.32 8.39 -0.35
C GLU A 22 0.17 8.55 -0.68
N ALA A 23 1.06 7.95 0.10
CA ALA A 23 2.49 7.93 -0.17
C ALA A 23 2.88 6.93 -1.29
N MET A 24 1.99 6.04 -1.73
CA MET A 24 2.21 5.10 -2.82
C MET A 24 1.92 5.74 -4.17
N THR A 25 2.73 6.72 -4.59
CA THR A 25 2.53 7.46 -5.84
C THR A 25 2.64 6.63 -7.12
N TRP A 26 2.96 5.33 -7.01
CA TRP A 26 3.09 4.37 -8.11
C TRP A 26 1.83 3.54 -8.36
N LEU A 27 0.79 3.67 -7.54
CA LEU A 27 -0.45 2.90 -7.73
C LEU A 27 -1.16 3.32 -9.01
N GLU A 28 -1.71 2.34 -9.73
CA GLU A 28 -2.47 2.53 -10.95
C GLU A 28 -3.97 2.38 -10.67
N PRO A 29 -4.87 2.83 -11.58
CA PRO A 29 -6.31 2.62 -11.42
C PRO A 29 -6.71 1.16 -11.21
N ALA A 30 -5.91 0.21 -11.73
CA ALA A 30 -6.12 -1.22 -11.53
C ALA A 30 -5.99 -1.66 -10.05
N ASP A 31 -5.24 -0.93 -9.23
CA ASP A 31 -5.06 -1.20 -7.80
C ASP A 31 -6.24 -0.74 -6.94
N GLY A 32 -7.19 -0.01 -7.52
CA GLY A 32 -8.28 0.65 -6.79
C GLY A 32 -9.12 -0.30 -5.92
N ALA A 33 -9.34 -1.54 -6.38
CA ALA A 33 -10.07 -2.55 -5.60
C ALA A 33 -9.29 -2.97 -4.34
N MET A 34 -7.98 -3.11 -4.45
CA MET A 34 -7.10 -3.47 -3.33
C MET A 34 -6.96 -2.31 -2.34
N VAL A 35 -6.90 -1.07 -2.83
CA VAL A 35 -6.95 0.15 -2.00
C VAL A 35 -8.25 0.20 -1.20
N ALA A 36 -9.39 0.01 -1.85
CA ALA A 36 -10.69 0.01 -1.18
C ALA A 36 -10.78 -1.08 -0.10
N LEU A 37 -10.24 -2.27 -0.37
CA LEU A 37 -10.20 -3.37 0.58
C LEU A 37 -9.33 -3.05 1.80
N ALA A 38 -8.16 -2.44 1.60
CA ALA A 38 -7.28 -2.02 2.70
C ALA A 38 -7.97 -1.03 3.64
N LEU A 39 -8.65 -0.03 3.07
CA LEU A 39 -9.40 0.98 3.84
C LEU A 39 -10.58 0.37 4.60
N ASP A 40 -11.30 -0.59 4.00
CA ASP A 40 -12.38 -1.29 4.69
C ASP A 40 -11.89 -2.12 5.88
N TYR A 41 -10.80 -2.88 5.70
CA TYR A 41 -10.20 -3.65 6.79
C TYR A 41 -9.70 -2.75 7.92
N ALA A 42 -9.06 -1.62 7.60
CA ALA A 42 -8.62 -0.67 8.61
C ALA A 42 -9.79 -0.12 9.43
N ARG A 43 -10.90 0.28 8.77
CA ARG A 43 -12.12 0.74 9.43
C ARG A 43 -12.73 -0.33 10.35
N ARG A 44 -12.75 -1.58 9.89
CA ARG A 44 -13.32 -2.70 10.67
C ARG A 44 -12.47 -3.06 11.87
N ILE A 45 -11.14 -2.90 11.79
CA ILE A 45 -10.24 -3.07 12.92
C ILE A 45 -10.47 -1.95 13.95
N ASP A 46 -10.55 -0.70 13.52
CA ASP A 46 -10.83 0.43 14.41
C ASP A 46 -12.19 0.30 15.12
N ALA A 47 -13.18 -0.32 14.44
CA ALA A 47 -14.51 -0.58 14.99
C ALA A 47 -14.64 -1.91 15.76
N ALA A 48 -13.61 -2.75 15.77
CA ALA A 48 -13.68 -4.05 16.42
C ALA A 48 -13.74 -3.91 17.94
N THR A 49 -14.70 -4.58 18.57
CA THR A 49 -14.83 -4.65 20.03
C THR A 49 -14.16 -5.89 20.64
N ASP A 50 -13.61 -6.77 19.79
CA ASP A 50 -12.99 -8.04 20.16
C ASP A 50 -11.63 -8.20 19.45
N ASP A 51 -10.62 -8.57 20.23
CA ASP A 51 -9.22 -8.67 19.77
C ASP A 51 -9.01 -9.79 18.76
N LYS A 52 -9.79 -10.87 18.83
CA LYS A 52 -9.66 -12.00 17.90
C LYS A 52 -10.16 -11.62 16.52
N ALA A 53 -11.29 -10.92 16.44
CA ALA A 53 -11.81 -10.36 15.19
C ALA A 53 -10.82 -9.35 14.59
N ALA A 54 -10.29 -8.43 15.41
CA ALA A 54 -9.28 -7.46 14.99
C ALA A 54 -8.01 -8.15 14.47
N GLY A 55 -7.51 -9.16 15.17
CA GLY A 55 -6.31 -9.91 14.79
C GLY A 55 -6.45 -10.65 13.46
N TYR A 56 -7.60 -11.31 13.23
CA TYR A 56 -7.86 -11.99 11.95
C TYR A 56 -7.90 -11.00 10.78
N ILE A 57 -8.60 -9.87 10.95
CA ILE A 57 -8.66 -8.82 9.91
C ILE A 57 -7.28 -8.18 9.70
N GLY A 58 -6.50 -7.99 10.76
CA GLY A 58 -5.14 -7.45 10.71
C GLY A 58 -4.19 -8.28 9.84
N GLN A 59 -4.27 -9.62 9.91
CA GLN A 59 -3.48 -10.50 9.02
C GLN A 59 -3.86 -10.30 7.54
N ASN A 60 -5.16 -10.21 7.24
CA ASN A 60 -5.63 -9.97 5.88
C ASN A 60 -5.19 -8.59 5.36
N LEU A 61 -5.31 -7.55 6.19
CA LEU A 61 -4.84 -6.21 5.87
C LEU A 61 -3.34 -6.19 5.54
N SER A 62 -2.51 -6.87 6.33
CA SER A 62 -1.07 -6.96 6.06
C SER A 62 -0.79 -7.60 4.69
N GLY A 63 -1.58 -8.60 4.27
CA GLY A 63 -1.46 -9.21 2.94
C GLY A 63 -1.80 -8.24 1.81
N VAL A 64 -2.90 -7.50 1.96
CA VAL A 64 -3.34 -6.48 0.99
C VAL A 64 -2.30 -5.36 0.86
N LEU A 65 -1.80 -4.84 1.99
CA LEU A 65 -0.78 -3.78 1.99
C LEU A 65 0.55 -4.26 1.40
N ARG A 66 0.92 -5.53 1.60
CA ARG A 66 2.10 -6.11 0.93
C ARG A 66 1.92 -6.20 -0.57
N ALA A 67 0.73 -6.57 -1.04
CA ALA A 67 0.42 -6.64 -2.47
C ALA A 67 0.43 -5.24 -3.13
N LEU A 68 -0.26 -4.26 -2.53
CA LEU A 68 -0.26 -2.85 -2.97
C LEU A 68 1.13 -2.22 -2.91
N GLY A 69 1.81 -2.48 -1.81
CA GLY A 69 3.16 -2.02 -1.55
C GLY A 69 4.20 -2.79 -2.35
N GLY A 70 3.79 -3.77 -3.17
CA GLY A 70 4.59 -4.74 -3.94
C GLY A 70 6.05 -4.69 -3.53
N ALA A 71 6.40 -5.44 -2.48
CA ALA A 71 7.55 -5.18 -1.62
C ALA A 71 8.71 -4.51 -2.39
N PRO A 72 9.38 -3.45 -1.89
CA PRO A 72 10.48 -2.80 -2.63
C PRO A 72 11.49 -3.78 -3.26
N ALA A 73 11.68 -4.94 -2.63
CA ALA A 73 12.43 -6.09 -3.17
C ALA A 73 11.81 -6.75 -4.42
N GLU A 74 10.50 -6.98 -4.46
CA GLU A 74 9.75 -7.52 -5.60
C GLU A 74 9.77 -6.55 -6.79
N ARG A 75 9.60 -5.24 -6.57
CA ARG A 75 9.79 -4.23 -7.64
C ARG A 75 11.22 -4.19 -8.17
N LYS A 76 12.22 -4.24 -7.28
CA LYS A 76 13.64 -4.30 -7.66
C LYS A 76 13.99 -5.59 -8.41
N ALA A 77 13.37 -6.72 -8.06
CA ALA A 77 13.58 -8.01 -8.70
C ALA A 77 13.03 -8.08 -10.14
N LEU A 78 12.09 -7.21 -10.51
CA LEU A 78 11.54 -7.15 -11.88
C LEU A 78 12.48 -6.49 -12.90
N GLY A 79 13.65 -5.97 -12.50
CA GLY A 79 14.74 -5.57 -13.41
C GLY A 79 14.41 -4.45 -14.41
N VAL A 80 13.28 -3.76 -14.24
CA VAL A 80 12.77 -2.76 -15.19
C VAL A 80 13.73 -1.56 -15.32
N GLU A 81 14.44 -1.20 -14.26
CA GLU A 81 15.39 -0.06 -14.26
C GLU A 81 16.55 -0.24 -15.25
N GLU A 82 17.11 -1.44 -15.36
CA GLU A 82 18.26 -1.72 -16.23
C GLU A 82 17.87 -1.71 -17.72
N GLN A 83 16.70 -2.26 -18.06
CA GLN A 83 16.17 -2.23 -19.42
C GLN A 83 15.83 -0.82 -19.92
N VAL A 84 15.34 0.06 -19.03
CA VAL A 84 15.01 1.45 -19.38
C VAL A 84 16.30 2.24 -19.66
N ALA A 85 17.35 2.06 -18.87
CA ALA A 85 18.64 2.71 -19.09
C ALA A 85 19.25 2.35 -20.46
N GLY A 86 19.22 1.07 -20.85
CA GLY A 86 19.72 0.61 -22.15
C GLY A 86 18.93 1.16 -23.34
N LYS A 87 17.58 1.17 -23.26
CA LYS A 87 16.72 1.72 -24.33
C LYS A 87 16.91 3.24 -24.49
N LEU A 88 17.01 3.99 -23.39
CA LEU A 88 17.21 5.44 -23.43
C LEU A 88 18.60 5.81 -23.98
N ALA A 89 19.65 5.05 -23.63
CA ALA A 89 20.97 5.23 -24.20
C ALA A 89 20.98 5.01 -25.72
N ALA A 90 20.30 3.97 -26.21
CA ALA A 90 20.16 3.69 -27.64
C ALA A 90 19.41 4.81 -28.39
N LEU A 91 18.35 5.36 -27.79
CA LEU A 91 17.60 6.48 -28.39
C LEU A 91 18.41 7.78 -28.45
N ARG A 92 19.24 8.05 -27.43
CA ARG A 92 20.14 9.22 -27.42
C ARG A 92 21.24 9.08 -28.49
N GLY A 93 21.80 7.89 -28.66
CA GLY A 93 22.76 7.61 -29.73
C GLY A 93 22.19 7.89 -31.12
N ARG A 94 20.93 7.49 -31.37
CA ARG A 94 20.21 7.73 -32.63
C ARG A 94 19.82 9.19 -32.88
N ARG A 95 19.78 10.03 -31.84
CA ARG A 95 19.42 11.45 -31.96
C ARG A 95 20.64 12.36 -32.15
N SER A 96 21.84 11.79 -32.02
CA SER A 96 23.12 12.51 -32.09
C SER A 96 23.86 12.25 -33.40
N SER A 97 23.20 11.60 -34.36
CA SER A 97 23.70 11.16 -35.67
C SER A 97 22.83 11.69 -36.79
#